data_AF-A0A4R2JPX4-F1
#
_entry.id   AF-A0A4R2JPX4-F1
#
_cell.length_a   1.000
_cell.length_b   1.000
_cell.length_c   1.000
_cell.angle_alpha   90.00
_cell.angle_beta   90.00
_cell.angle_gamma   90.00
#
_symmetry.space_group_name_H-M   'P 1'
#
loop_
_entity.id
_entity.type
_entity.pdbx_description
1 polymer ?
#
loop_
_entity_poly.entity_id
_entity_poly.type
_entity_poly.pdbx_seq_one_letter_code
_entity_poly.pdbx_strand_id
1 'polypeptide(L)'
;MTDMSCLPRLPCLPPWRLVRKAMLGTDIGFLIYWTVVIAGIIPPSLAYQDYLNPILTDWNKSFLLLDVLASLTGLIGVRTRRRVLVVVSLVLTSTAGLQAVSFWLLRGDFTLMWWLPNLWLLLFPLPAIVVAARHPSLR
;
A
#
# COMPACT_ATOMS: atom_id res chain seq x y z
N MET A 1 -8.92 35.64 -18.65
CA MET A 1 -7.77 35.82 -17.74
C MET A 1 -8.27 35.50 -16.34
N THR A 2 -8.42 34.22 -16.03
CA THR A 2 -8.92 33.75 -14.72
C THR A 2 -7.72 33.48 -13.84
N ASP A 3 -7.59 34.32 -12.81
CA ASP A 3 -6.53 34.32 -11.83
C ASP A 3 -6.55 33.01 -11.00
N MET A 4 -5.48 32.22 -11.08
CA MET A 4 -5.27 30.97 -10.35
C MET A 4 -4.50 31.19 -9.03
N SER A 5 -4.49 32.41 -8.49
CA SER A 5 -3.63 32.81 -7.36
C SER A 5 -4.04 32.28 -5.97
N CYS A 6 -5.17 31.57 -5.83
CA CYS A 6 -5.64 31.06 -4.53
C CYS A 6 -5.85 29.54 -4.51
N LEU A 7 -4.77 28.77 -4.66
CA LEU A 7 -4.73 27.42 -4.10
C LEU A 7 -4.00 27.50 -2.74
N PRO A 8 -4.61 27.10 -1.62
CA PRO A 8 -3.90 27.02 -0.34
C PRO A 8 -2.68 26.14 -0.57
N ARG A 9 -1.51 26.61 -0.10
CA ARG A 9 -0.24 25.88 -0.18
C ARG A 9 -0.44 24.54 0.50
N LEU A 10 -0.79 23.50 -0.26
CA LEU A 10 -0.80 22.13 0.21
C LEU A 10 0.58 21.88 0.84
N PRO A 11 0.66 21.19 1.99
CA PRO A 11 1.94 20.84 2.60
C PRO A 11 2.86 20.25 1.52
N CYS A 12 4.16 20.53 1.60
CA CYS A 12 5.17 20.16 0.61
C CYS A 12 5.00 18.70 0.19
N LEU A 13 4.27 18.47 -0.91
CA LEU A 13 3.99 17.13 -1.40
C LEU A 13 5.32 16.48 -1.80
N PRO A 14 5.49 15.17 -1.57
CA PRO A 14 6.73 14.52 -1.92
C PRO A 14 6.97 14.61 -3.44
N PRO A 15 8.22 14.86 -3.89
CA PRO A 15 8.52 14.82 -5.31
C PRO A 15 8.21 13.44 -5.88
N TRP A 16 7.74 13.39 -7.13
CA TRP A 16 7.36 12.16 -7.82
C TRP A 16 8.43 11.07 -7.79
N ARG A 17 9.71 11.43 -7.79
CA ARG A 17 10.82 10.48 -7.67
C ARG A 17 10.77 9.68 -6.36
N LEU A 18 10.37 10.30 -5.25
CA LEU A 18 10.22 9.61 -3.97
C LEU A 18 8.96 8.75 -3.95
N VAL A 19 7.83 9.27 -4.44
CA VAL A 19 6.59 8.49 -4.59
C VAL A 19 6.82 7.22 -5.39
N ARG A 20 7.45 7.35 -6.56
CA ARG A 20 7.78 6.21 -7.42
C ARG A 20 8.68 5.19 -6.72
N LYS A 21 9.70 5.63 -5.97
CA LYS A 21 10.59 4.73 -5.23
C LYS A 21 9.84 3.99 -4.12
N ALA A 22 9.07 4.71 -3.31
CA ALA A 22 8.28 4.14 -2.22
C ALA A 22 7.26 3.11 -2.73
N MET A 23 6.58 3.44 -3.82
CA MET A 23 5.59 2.58 -4.46
C MET A 23 6.25 1.31 -5.01
N LEU A 24 7.32 1.42 -5.81
CA LEU A 24 8.03 0.25 -6.34
C LEU A 24 8.64 -0.63 -5.23
N GLY A 25 9.15 -0.02 -4.16
CA GLY A 25 9.63 -0.75 -2.98
C GLY A 25 8.50 -1.51 -2.28
N THR A 26 7.32 -0.91 -2.17
CA THR A 26 6.14 -1.54 -1.60
C THR A 26 5.63 -2.67 -2.48
N ASP A 27 5.52 -2.47 -3.80
CA ASP A 27 5.09 -3.50 -4.76
C ASP A 27 6.00 -4.74 -4.70
N ILE A 28 7.33 -4.51 -4.71
CA ILE A 28 8.30 -5.60 -4.57
C ILE A 28 8.17 -6.28 -3.20
N GLY A 29 7.98 -5.49 -2.14
CA GLY A 29 7.75 -5.99 -0.78
C GLY A 29 6.53 -6.91 -0.68
N PHE A 30 5.40 -6.53 -1.28
CA PHE A 30 4.20 -7.38 -1.36
C PHE A 30 4.48 -8.69 -2.07
N LEU A 31 5.11 -8.65 -3.25
CA LEU A 31 5.41 -9.87 -4.01
C LEU A 31 6.35 -10.81 -3.25
N ILE A 32 7.37 -10.26 -2.55
CA ILE A 32 8.26 -11.05 -1.69
C ILE A 32 7.47 -11.64 -0.52
N TYR A 33 6.71 -10.83 0.21
CA TYR A 33 5.90 -11.28 1.34
C TYR A 33 4.97 -12.42 0.95
N TRP A 34 4.20 -12.26 -0.13
CA TRP A 34 3.27 -13.29 -0.59
C TRP A 34 3.97 -14.55 -1.08
N THR A 35 5.15 -14.43 -1.69
CA THR A 35 5.97 -15.60 -2.04
C THR A 35 6.36 -16.38 -0.79
N VAL A 36 6.79 -15.70 0.28
CA VAL A 36 7.16 -16.32 1.56
C VAL A 36 5.95 -16.93 2.26
N VAL A 37 4.80 -16.27 2.25
CA VAL A 37 3.54 -16.76 2.83
C VAL A 37 3.06 -18.03 2.12
N ILE A 38 3.01 -18.01 0.77
CA ILE A 38 2.57 -19.17 -0.04
C ILE A 38 3.54 -20.35 0.14
N ALA A 39 4.83 -20.08 0.24
CA ALA A 39 5.84 -21.11 0.50
C ALA A 39 5.77 -21.68 1.93
N GLY A 40 5.01 -21.06 2.84
CA GLY A 40 4.85 -21.53 4.22
C GLY A 40 6.13 -21.41 5.07
N ILE A 41 7.02 -20.48 4.73
CA ILE A 41 8.35 -20.37 5.35
C ILE A 41 8.34 -19.47 6.61
N ILE A 42 7.26 -18.74 6.87
CA ILE A 42 7.17 -17.84 8.04
C ILE A 42 7.22 -18.66 9.34
N PRO A 43 8.24 -18.46 10.19
CA PRO A 43 8.29 -19.10 11.49
C PRO A 43 7.08 -18.67 12.35
N PRO A 44 6.47 -19.57 13.15
CA PRO A 44 5.33 -19.21 14.00
C PRO A 44 5.59 -18.03 14.95
N SER A 45 6.83 -17.84 15.40
CA SER A 45 7.24 -16.72 16.26
C SER A 45 7.25 -15.35 15.57
N LEU A 46 7.31 -15.32 14.23
CA LEU A 46 7.25 -14.12 13.41
C LEU A 46 5.88 -13.92 12.76
N ALA A 47 4.99 -14.91 12.88
CA ALA A 47 3.63 -14.82 12.40
C ALA A 47 2.79 -13.88 13.30
N TYR A 48 1.62 -13.49 12.81
CA TYR A 48 0.71 -12.67 13.59
C TYR A 48 0.07 -13.47 14.74
N GLN A 49 -0.45 -12.75 15.73
CA GLN A 49 -1.08 -13.36 16.90
C GLN A 49 -2.20 -14.32 16.48
N ASP A 50 -2.25 -15.50 17.13
CA ASP A 50 -3.20 -16.57 16.84
C ASP A 50 -3.13 -17.08 15.38
N TYR A 51 -1.95 -17.13 14.76
CA TYR A 51 -1.76 -17.62 13.38
C TYR A 51 -2.39 -19.01 13.11
N LEU A 52 -2.42 -19.89 14.10
CA LEU A 52 -3.03 -21.22 13.98
C LEU A 52 -4.57 -21.18 13.89
N ASN A 53 -5.19 -20.03 14.16
CA ASN A 53 -6.62 -19.85 13.96
C ASN A 53 -6.92 -19.78 12.45
N PRO A 54 -7.71 -20.72 11.90
CA PRO A 54 -8.01 -20.76 10.47
C PRO A 54 -8.73 -19.50 9.99
N ILE A 55 -9.56 -18.87 10.83
CA ILE A 55 -10.26 -17.62 10.49
C ILE A 55 -9.26 -16.50 10.26
N LEU A 56 -8.22 -16.41 11.09
CA LEU A 56 -7.20 -15.37 10.93
C LEU A 56 -6.29 -15.64 9.74
N THR A 57 -6.01 -16.92 9.49
CA THR A 57 -5.32 -17.37 8.28
C THR A 57 -6.08 -16.98 7.01
N ASP A 58 -7.38 -17.25 6.95
CA ASP A 58 -8.20 -16.92 5.79
C ASP A 58 -8.39 -15.41 5.64
N TRP A 59 -8.54 -14.69 6.77
CA TRP A 59 -8.55 -13.23 6.78
C TRP A 59 -7.26 -12.66 6.21
N ASN A 60 -6.08 -13.14 6.65
CA ASN A 60 -4.80 -12.68 6.09
C ASN A 60 -4.69 -13.03 4.61
N LYS A 61 -5.02 -14.26 4.21
CA LYS A 61 -4.99 -14.71 2.81
C LYS A 61 -5.94 -13.91 1.90
N SER A 62 -7.00 -13.29 2.44
CA SER A 62 -7.91 -12.45 1.67
C SER A 62 -7.22 -11.22 1.06
N PHE A 63 -6.09 -10.78 1.62
CA PHE A 63 -5.28 -9.69 1.09
C PHE A 63 -4.50 -10.07 -0.17
N LEU A 64 -4.27 -11.36 -0.45
CA LEU A 64 -3.41 -11.80 -1.57
C LEU A 64 -3.86 -11.18 -2.90
N LEU A 65 -5.15 -11.26 -3.20
CA LEU A 65 -5.69 -10.70 -4.44
C LEU A 65 -5.52 -9.18 -4.47
N LEU A 66 -5.81 -8.50 -3.36
CA LEU A 66 -5.71 -7.05 -3.25
C LEU A 66 -4.28 -6.55 -3.45
N ASP A 67 -3.31 -7.14 -2.74
CA ASP A 67 -1.90 -6.76 -2.76
C ASP A 67 -1.24 -7.08 -4.10
N VAL A 68 -1.59 -8.21 -4.72
CA VAL A 68 -1.11 -8.57 -6.07
C VAL A 68 -1.67 -7.61 -7.10
N LEU A 69 -2.96 -7.26 -7.05
CA LEU A 69 -3.53 -6.27 -7.95
C LEU A 69 -2.92 -4.87 -7.75
N ALA A 70 -2.68 -4.47 -6.49
CA ALA A 70 -1.97 -3.24 -6.17
C ALA A 70 -0.58 -3.22 -6.82
N SER A 71 0.18 -4.31 -6.68
CA SER A 71 1.54 -4.45 -7.22
C SER A 71 1.56 -4.47 -8.75
N LEU A 72 0.68 -5.26 -9.39
CA LEU A 72 0.62 -5.37 -10.85
C LEU A 72 0.22 -4.05 -11.50
N THR A 73 -0.83 -3.39 -10.98
CA THR A 73 -1.25 -2.09 -11.49
C THR A 73 -0.18 -1.02 -11.25
N GLY A 74 0.56 -1.10 -10.14
CA GLY A 74 1.65 -0.18 -9.82
C GLY A 74 2.83 -0.29 -10.79
N LEU A 75 3.35 -1.51 -10.95
CA LEU A 75 4.44 -1.81 -11.88
C LEU A 75 4.08 -1.46 -13.32
N ILE A 76 2.90 -1.88 -13.80
CA ILE A 76 2.43 -1.58 -15.15
C ILE A 76 2.21 -0.07 -15.32
N GLY A 77 1.56 0.57 -14.35
CA GLY A 77 1.26 2.00 -14.37
C GLY A 77 2.52 2.86 -14.45
N VAL A 78 3.54 2.55 -13.65
CA VAL A 78 4.83 3.24 -13.68
C VAL A 78 5.57 2.98 -15.00
N ARG A 79 5.59 1.74 -15.50
CA ARG A 79 6.27 1.37 -16.75
C ARG A 79 5.63 2.04 -17.97
N THR A 80 4.31 2.02 -18.05
CA THR A 80 3.53 2.56 -19.19
C THR A 80 3.18 4.03 -19.01
N ARG A 81 3.52 4.62 -17.85
CA ARG A 81 3.16 5.98 -17.45
C ARG A 81 1.64 6.22 -17.47
N ARG A 82 0.83 5.22 -17.16
CA ARG A 82 -0.64 5.32 -17.08
C ARG A 82 -1.07 5.79 -15.70
N ARG A 83 -1.61 7.01 -15.62
CA ARG A 83 -2.03 7.66 -14.37
C ARG A 83 -3.07 6.84 -13.62
N VAL A 84 -4.08 6.35 -14.33
CA VAL A 84 -5.17 5.57 -13.72
C VAL A 84 -4.63 4.34 -13.00
N LEU A 85 -3.70 3.61 -13.60
CA LEU A 85 -3.11 2.42 -12.98
C LEU A 85 -2.28 2.74 -11.75
N VAL A 86 -1.51 3.84 -11.78
CA VAL A 86 -0.76 4.33 -10.61
C VAL A 86 -1.70 4.70 -9.46
N VAL A 87 -2.77 5.43 -9.75
CA VAL A 87 -3.76 5.83 -8.74
C VAL A 87 -4.49 4.61 -8.17
N VAL A 88 -4.92 3.66 -9.02
CA VAL A 88 -5.54 2.40 -8.59
C VAL A 88 -4.61 1.65 -7.65
N SER A 89 -3.34 1.47 -8.01
CA SER A 89 -2.35 0.80 -7.16
C SER A 89 -2.24 1.45 -5.76
N LEU A 90 -2.11 2.78 -5.72
CA LEU A 90 -2.00 3.51 -4.46
C LEU A 90 -3.27 3.42 -3.60
N VAL A 91 -4.45 3.45 -4.22
CA VAL A 91 -5.72 3.28 -3.52
C VAL A 91 -5.82 1.87 -2.94
N LEU A 92 -5.55 0.83 -3.74
CA LEU A 92 -5.60 -0.56 -3.27
C LEU A 92 -4.61 -0.79 -2.10
N THR A 93 -3.40 -0.23 -2.19
CA THR A 93 -2.39 -0.27 -1.11
C THR A 93 -2.92 0.37 0.18
N SER A 94 -3.53 1.55 0.10
CA SER A 94 -4.09 2.24 1.26
C SER A 94 -5.29 1.49 1.84
N THR A 95 -6.13 0.91 0.99
CA THR A 95 -7.24 0.04 1.41
C THR A 95 -6.73 -1.19 2.16
N ALA A 96 -5.66 -1.84 1.68
CA ALA A 96 -5.03 -2.96 2.39
C ALA A 96 -4.53 -2.51 3.78
N GLY A 97 -3.77 -1.42 3.84
CA GLY A 97 -3.30 -0.86 5.11
C GLY A 97 -4.44 -0.53 6.08
N LEU A 98 -5.52 0.09 5.58
CA LEU A 98 -6.71 0.41 6.38
C LEU A 98 -7.37 -0.85 6.94
N GLN A 99 -7.64 -1.85 6.10
CA GLN A 99 -8.27 -3.10 6.52
C GLN A 99 -7.46 -3.79 7.61
N ALA A 100 -6.12 -3.83 7.48
CA ALA A 100 -5.25 -4.44 8.46
C ALA A 100 -5.18 -3.64 9.77
N VAL A 101 -5.00 -2.32 9.72
CA VAL A 101 -4.96 -1.47 10.92
C VAL A 101 -6.30 -1.52 11.67
N SER A 102 -7.43 -1.43 10.96
CA SER A 102 -8.75 -1.57 11.56
C SER A 102 -8.95 -2.92 12.23
N PHE A 103 -8.50 -4.01 11.59
CA PHE A 103 -8.58 -5.34 12.18
C PHE A 103 -7.77 -5.46 13.48
N TRP A 104 -6.50 -5.03 13.47
CA TRP A 104 -5.64 -5.13 14.66
C TRP A 104 -6.13 -4.25 15.81
N LEU A 105 -6.63 -3.05 15.49
CA LEU A 105 -7.26 -2.17 16.47
C LEU A 105 -8.46 -2.84 17.15
N LEU A 106 -9.34 -3.50 16.39
CA LEU A 106 -10.50 -4.22 16.94
C LEU A 106 -10.10 -5.46 17.77
N ARG A 107 -8.97 -6.08 17.45
CA ARG A 107 -8.41 -7.21 18.22
C ARG A 107 -7.66 -6.78 19.47
N GLY A 108 -7.33 -5.50 19.61
CA GLY A 108 -6.52 -4.98 20.72
C GLY A 108 -5.04 -5.41 20.65
N ASP A 109 -4.55 -5.85 19.50
CA ASP A 109 -3.14 -6.19 19.28
C ASP A 109 -2.43 -4.97 18.70
N PHE A 110 -1.38 -4.50 19.39
CA PHE A 110 -0.58 -3.32 19.02
C PHE A 110 0.87 -3.65 18.71
N THR A 111 1.16 -4.91 18.35
CA THR A 111 2.52 -5.36 18.07
C THR A 111 3.11 -4.57 16.89
N LEU A 112 4.24 -3.89 17.13
CA LEU A 112 4.88 -3.02 16.13
C LEU A 112 5.25 -3.76 14.84
N MET A 113 5.58 -5.06 14.94
CA MET A 113 5.89 -5.91 13.78
C MET A 113 4.76 -5.93 12.74
N TRP A 114 3.50 -5.83 13.18
CA TRP A 114 2.34 -5.81 12.30
C TRP A 114 1.77 -4.41 12.11
N TRP A 115 1.91 -3.51 13.09
CA TRP A 115 1.43 -2.14 12.95
C TRP A 115 2.27 -1.30 12.00
N LEU A 116 3.60 -1.34 12.10
CA LEU A 116 4.48 -0.50 11.28
C LEU A 116 4.29 -0.71 9.77
N PRO A 117 4.33 -1.95 9.22
CA PRO A 117 4.10 -2.14 7.80
C PRO A 117 2.68 -1.74 7.39
N ASN A 118 1.64 -2.05 8.17
CA ASN A 118 0.26 -1.72 7.81
C ASN A 118 -0.03 -0.21 7.88
N LEU A 119 0.57 0.51 8.83
CA LEU A 119 0.53 1.98 8.87
C LEU A 119 1.26 2.60 7.69
N TRP A 120 2.40 2.04 7.27
CA TRP A 120 3.07 2.46 6.05
C TRP A 120 2.14 2.31 4.83
N LEU A 121 1.56 1.12 4.65
CA LEU A 121 0.62 0.82 3.57
C LEU A 121 -0.59 1.78 3.58
N LEU A 122 -1.11 2.12 4.77
CA LEU A 122 -2.22 3.04 4.91
C LEU A 122 -1.83 4.48 4.53
N LEU A 123 -0.74 4.99 5.10
CA LEU A 123 -0.46 6.42 5.16
C LEU A 123 0.34 6.94 3.96
N PHE A 124 1.34 6.20 3.47
CA PHE A 124 2.17 6.68 2.37
C PHE A 124 1.38 6.94 1.08
N PRO A 125 0.37 6.13 0.71
CA PRO A 125 -0.33 6.34 -0.55
C PRO A 125 -1.18 7.60 -0.57
N LEU A 126 -1.63 8.10 0.58
CA LEU A 126 -2.54 9.26 0.66
C LEU A 126 -1.96 10.53 -0.02
N PRO A 127 -0.77 11.04 0.36
CA PRO A 127 -0.15 12.15 -0.36
C PRO A 127 0.32 11.73 -1.77
N ALA A 128 0.69 10.46 -1.97
CA ALA A 128 1.13 9.95 -3.26
C ALA A 128 0.02 9.96 -4.32
N ILE A 129 -1.23 9.71 -3.94
CA ILE A 129 -2.40 9.78 -4.83
C ILE A 129 -2.55 11.19 -5.38
N VAL A 130 -2.43 12.21 -4.53
CA VAL A 130 -2.51 13.62 -4.94
C VAL A 130 -1.39 13.97 -5.92
N VAL A 131 -0.16 13.51 -5.63
CA VAL A 131 1.00 13.71 -6.51
C VAL A 131 0.79 13.02 -7.87
N ALA A 132 0.42 11.74 -7.86
CA ALA A 132 0.22 10.95 -9.07
C ALA A 132 -0.92 11.49 -9.95
N ALA A 133 -2.03 11.88 -9.33
CA ALA A 133 -3.20 12.42 -10.02
C ALA A 133 -2.89 13.72 -10.80
N ARG A 134 -1.89 14.47 -10.33
CA ARG A 134 -1.49 15.78 -10.89
C ARG A 134 -0.20 15.73 -11.70
N HIS A 135 0.48 14.59 -11.77
CA HIS A 135 1.81 14.54 -12.37
C HIS A 135 1.76 14.61 -13.91
N PRO A 136 2.42 15.60 -14.55
CA PRO A 136 2.26 15.86 -15.99
C PRO A 136 2.86 14.76 -16.88
N SER A 137 3.82 13.97 -16.37
CA SER A 137 4.41 12.88 -17.15
C SER A 137 3.57 11.61 -17.19
N LEU A 138 2.51 11.52 -16.37
CA LEU A 138 1.57 10.40 -16.37
C LEU A 138 0.39 10.76 -17.27
N ARG A 139 0.07 9.87 -18.20
CA ARG A 139 -1.03 10.00 -19.16
C ARG A 139 -2.29 9.32 -18.64
#